data_AF-A0A833FZ44-F1
#
_entry.id   AF-A0A833FZ44-F1
#
_cell.length_a   1.000
_cell.length_b   1.000
_cell.length_c   1.000
_cell.angle_alpha   90.00
_cell.angle_beta   90.00
_cell.angle_gamma   90.00
#
_symmetry.space_group_name_H-M   'P 1'
#
loop_
_entity.id
_entity.type
_entity.pdbx_description
1 polymer ?
#
loop_
_entity_poly.entity_id
_entity_poly.type
_entity_poly.pdbx_seq_one_letter_code
_entity_poly.pdbx_strand_id
1 'polypeptide(L)'
;MTHRISTSPLAAPPRILALAFVVLFAATAASAQSAAVLGTSTNLTAVRGNSTNNFGIFGVSEQSAAAVGQSGGAASDDYGLWGYAEGGYGAQITSNNYRGMYADGDYDAAAGSGIWFDAVFAGDVGIDVNGACTGCVVASLVRNDGALALEPGDLVAVNGISANLDPGSARPMMTVERYTGGEGLIGVVFKGYVSELVEFEVQPAAGLPEGEVPEIRERESGHVRDGAIAPGDYLIIVHQGMAEVHVDGSGERVGAGSTLVAGTDGVALTGTEGLRIGRALESSRGDGRVWAFVDIR
;
A
#
# COMPACT_ATOMS: atom_id res chain seq x y z
N MET A 1 -36.54 71.97 -59.70
CA MET A 1 -36.16 70.61 -60.15
C MET A 1 -35.26 70.03 -59.08
N THR A 2 -35.84 69.22 -58.21
CA THR A 2 -35.19 68.77 -56.97
C THR A 2 -35.34 67.26 -56.93
N HIS A 3 -34.26 66.54 -57.25
CA HIS A 3 -34.25 65.08 -57.25
C HIS A 3 -34.13 64.57 -55.79
N ARG A 4 -35.16 63.84 -55.33
CA ARG A 4 -35.09 63.04 -54.11
C ARG A 4 -34.48 61.68 -54.43
N ILE A 5 -33.36 61.37 -53.79
CA ILE A 5 -32.73 60.05 -53.76
C ILE A 5 -33.48 59.21 -52.72
N SER A 6 -34.06 58.10 -53.16
CA SER A 6 -34.71 57.09 -52.31
C SER A 6 -33.66 56.07 -51.89
N THR A 7 -33.40 55.97 -50.58
CA THR A 7 -32.55 54.93 -49.99
C THR A 7 -33.44 53.80 -49.47
N SER A 8 -33.41 52.66 -50.15
CA SER A 8 -33.99 51.40 -49.67
C SER A 8 -33.18 50.85 -48.49
N PRO A 9 -33.82 50.32 -47.43
CA PRO A 9 -33.10 49.69 -46.33
C PRO A 9 -32.57 48.31 -46.76
N LEU A 10 -31.28 48.06 -46.49
CA LEU A 10 -30.64 46.74 -46.62
C LEU A 10 -31.35 45.74 -45.72
N ALA A 11 -31.79 44.63 -46.31
CA ALA A 11 -32.28 43.45 -45.59
C ALA A 11 -31.14 42.79 -44.82
N ALA A 12 -31.36 42.52 -43.53
CA ALA A 12 -30.45 41.75 -42.69
C ALA A 12 -30.33 40.29 -43.19
N PRO A 13 -29.14 39.67 -43.15
CA PRO A 13 -28.97 38.27 -43.54
C PRO A 13 -29.66 37.34 -42.54
N PRO A 14 -30.18 36.18 -42.99
CA PRO A 14 -30.85 35.23 -42.12
C PRO A 14 -29.86 34.59 -41.15
N ARG A 15 -30.23 34.56 -39.86
CA ARG A 15 -29.55 33.77 -38.84
C ARG A 15 -29.75 32.29 -39.14
N ILE A 16 -28.71 31.62 -39.62
CA ILE A 16 -28.66 30.16 -39.72
C ILE A 16 -28.60 29.62 -38.28
N LEU A 17 -29.74 29.11 -37.79
CA LEU A 17 -29.77 28.25 -36.60
C LEU A 17 -29.08 26.94 -36.99
N ALA A 18 -27.83 26.74 -36.55
CA ALA A 18 -27.19 25.44 -36.61
C ALA A 18 -27.87 24.54 -35.56
N LEU A 19 -28.84 23.75 -36.01
CA LEU A 19 -29.40 22.65 -35.23
C LEU A 19 -28.30 21.58 -35.10
N ALA A 20 -27.61 21.55 -33.97
CA ALA A 20 -26.72 20.44 -33.63
C ALA A 20 -27.59 19.20 -33.39
N PHE A 21 -27.68 18.32 -34.38
CA PHE A 21 -28.19 16.97 -34.19
C PHE A 21 -27.20 16.22 -33.30
N VAL A 22 -27.51 16.11 -32.01
CA VAL A 22 -26.88 15.11 -31.14
C VAL A 22 -27.46 13.76 -31.58
N VAL A 23 -26.70 13.03 -32.38
CA VAL A 23 -27.04 11.65 -32.73
C VAL A 23 -26.75 10.78 -31.50
N LEU A 24 -27.80 10.44 -30.76
CA LEU A 24 -27.72 9.47 -29.67
C LEU A 24 -27.69 8.06 -30.26
N PHE A 25 -26.50 7.49 -30.43
CA PHE A 25 -26.36 6.07 -30.74
C PHE A 25 -26.57 5.25 -29.46
N ALA A 26 -27.81 4.80 -29.22
CA ALA A 26 -28.06 3.69 -28.30
C ALA A 26 -27.68 2.38 -29.00
N ALA A 27 -26.39 2.06 -29.03
CA ALA A 27 -25.92 0.77 -29.53
C ALA A 27 -26.09 -0.29 -28.42
N THR A 28 -27.23 -0.98 -28.39
CA THR A 28 -27.35 -2.24 -27.64
C THR A 28 -26.70 -3.35 -28.46
N ALA A 29 -25.38 -3.48 -28.36
CA ALA A 29 -24.64 -4.59 -28.94
C ALA A 29 -24.73 -5.81 -28.01
N ALA A 30 -25.77 -6.64 -28.19
CA ALA A 30 -25.78 -7.99 -27.63
C ALA A 30 -24.90 -8.87 -28.52
N SER A 31 -23.64 -9.04 -28.14
CA SER A 31 -22.70 -9.89 -28.85
C SER A 31 -22.32 -11.07 -27.94
N ALA A 32 -22.59 -12.29 -28.40
CA ALA A 32 -22.30 -13.51 -27.65
C ALA A 32 -20.81 -13.90 -27.64
N GLN A 33 -19.96 -13.20 -28.41
CA GLN A 33 -18.55 -13.60 -28.63
C GLN A 33 -17.56 -12.42 -28.79
N SER A 34 -17.98 -11.18 -28.52
CA SER A 34 -17.15 -9.98 -28.70
C SER A 34 -17.48 -8.94 -27.63
N ALA A 35 -16.50 -8.14 -27.21
CA ALA A 35 -16.74 -7.00 -26.33
C ALA A 35 -17.82 -6.09 -26.92
N ALA A 36 -18.88 -5.80 -26.15
CA ALA A 36 -19.95 -4.91 -26.59
C ALA A 36 -19.46 -3.47 -26.82
N VAL A 37 -18.42 -3.06 -26.08
CA VAL A 37 -17.70 -1.80 -26.24
C VAL A 37 -16.20 -2.07 -26.11
N LEU A 38 -15.45 -1.84 -27.18
CA LEU A 38 -13.99 -1.80 -27.16
C LEU A 38 -13.55 -0.37 -27.49
N GLY A 39 -13.16 0.38 -26.47
CA GLY A 39 -12.54 1.69 -26.65
C GLY A 39 -11.03 1.54 -26.61
N THR A 40 -10.34 2.03 -27.63
CA THR A 40 -8.89 2.27 -27.58
C THR A 40 -8.63 3.77 -27.74
N SER A 41 -7.74 4.31 -26.92
CA SER A 41 -7.30 5.71 -27.01
C SER A 41 -5.84 5.76 -26.65
N THR A 42 -5.04 6.48 -27.43
CA THR A 42 -3.61 6.71 -27.17
C THR A 42 -3.38 7.95 -26.31
N ASN A 43 -4.45 8.68 -25.95
CA ASN A 43 -4.39 9.94 -25.22
C ASN A 43 -5.24 9.85 -23.95
N LEU A 44 -6.43 10.48 -23.94
CA LEU A 44 -7.17 10.79 -22.71
C LEU A 44 -8.19 9.73 -22.28
N THR A 45 -9.20 9.44 -23.09
CA THR A 45 -10.28 8.54 -22.68
C THR A 45 -10.84 7.78 -23.86
N ALA A 46 -10.89 6.45 -23.75
CA ALA A 46 -11.44 5.60 -24.78
C ALA A 46 -12.93 5.28 -24.56
N VAL A 47 -13.33 5.12 -23.29
CA VAL A 47 -14.71 4.92 -22.86
C VAL A 47 -14.98 5.81 -21.66
N ARG A 48 -16.00 6.66 -21.73
CA ARG A 48 -16.45 7.49 -20.60
C ARG A 48 -17.92 7.21 -20.34
N GLY A 49 -18.21 6.75 -19.12
CA GLY A 49 -19.57 6.67 -18.60
C GLY A 49 -19.73 7.64 -17.44
N ASN A 50 -20.74 8.50 -17.50
CA ASN A 50 -21.07 9.41 -16.41
C ASN A 50 -22.47 9.10 -15.90
N SER A 51 -22.63 9.01 -14.58
CA SER A 51 -23.93 8.76 -13.94
C SER A 51 -23.97 9.52 -12.62
N THR A 52 -25.08 10.20 -12.36
CA THR A 52 -25.34 10.88 -11.09
C THR A 52 -25.97 9.96 -10.05
N ASN A 53 -26.28 8.71 -10.43
CA ASN A 53 -27.01 7.76 -9.59
C ASN A 53 -26.17 6.51 -9.32
N ASN A 54 -26.24 5.51 -10.21
CA ASN A 54 -25.73 4.16 -9.94
C ASN A 54 -24.40 3.86 -10.66
N PHE A 55 -24.43 3.63 -11.98
CA PHE A 55 -23.23 3.24 -12.72
C PHE A 55 -23.02 4.13 -13.93
N GLY A 56 -21.82 4.70 -14.06
CA GLY A 56 -21.36 5.33 -15.30
C GLY A 56 -21.05 4.27 -16.36
N ILE A 57 -20.31 3.23 -15.98
CA ILE A 57 -19.98 2.06 -16.81
C ILE A 57 -20.36 0.81 -16.02
N PHE A 58 -21.11 -0.10 -16.63
CA PHE A 58 -21.54 -1.35 -16.02
C PHE A 58 -21.23 -2.51 -16.96
N GLY A 59 -20.43 -3.46 -16.48
CA GLY A 59 -20.11 -4.70 -17.18
C GLY A 59 -20.55 -5.90 -16.34
N VAL A 60 -21.04 -6.93 -17.01
CA VAL A 60 -21.30 -8.26 -16.41
C VAL A 60 -20.63 -9.28 -17.32
N SER A 61 -19.89 -10.21 -16.71
CA SER A 61 -19.33 -11.37 -17.41
C SER A 61 -19.66 -12.62 -16.61
N GLU A 62 -20.19 -13.63 -17.28
CA GLU A 62 -20.50 -14.94 -16.68
C GLU A 62 -19.30 -15.90 -16.75
N GLN A 63 -18.28 -15.58 -17.54
CA GLN A 63 -17.21 -16.53 -17.89
C GLN A 63 -15.79 -16.00 -17.68
N SER A 64 -15.60 -14.69 -17.56
CA SER A 64 -14.26 -14.09 -17.52
C SER A 64 -14.28 -12.75 -16.79
N ALA A 65 -13.76 -11.69 -17.41
CA ALA A 65 -13.70 -10.35 -16.83
C ALA A 65 -14.84 -9.49 -17.37
N ALA A 66 -15.53 -8.79 -16.46
CA ALA A 66 -16.52 -7.78 -16.79
C ALA A 66 -15.88 -6.42 -17.14
N ALA A 67 -14.66 -6.19 -16.64
CA ALA A 67 -13.82 -5.03 -16.92
C ALA A 67 -12.36 -5.46 -16.89
N VAL A 68 -11.57 -4.99 -17.86
CA VAL A 68 -10.12 -5.20 -17.91
C VAL A 68 -9.49 -3.83 -18.13
N GLY A 69 -8.61 -3.44 -17.22
CA GLY A 69 -7.78 -2.24 -17.35
C GLY A 69 -6.32 -2.67 -17.43
N GLN A 70 -5.62 -2.26 -18.48
CA GLN A 70 -4.20 -2.51 -18.67
C GLN A 70 -3.55 -1.19 -19.07
N SER A 71 -2.57 -0.74 -18.28
CA SER A 71 -1.62 0.27 -18.71
C SER A 71 -0.42 -0.42 -19.38
N GLY A 72 0.07 0.15 -20.48
CA GLY A 72 1.12 -0.45 -21.32
C GLY A 72 2.20 0.54 -21.75
N GLY A 73 2.37 1.65 -21.03
CA GLY A 73 3.41 2.64 -21.28
C GLY A 73 4.75 2.24 -20.67
N ALA A 74 5.85 2.58 -21.35
CA ALA A 74 7.21 2.50 -20.81
C ALA A 74 7.52 3.62 -19.80
N ALA A 75 6.53 4.45 -19.45
CA ALA A 75 6.63 5.52 -18.47
C ALA A 75 6.01 5.05 -17.15
N SER A 76 6.69 5.33 -16.04
CA SER A 76 6.50 4.75 -14.71
C SER A 76 5.18 5.08 -13.99
N ASP A 77 4.27 5.83 -14.61
CA ASP A 77 3.21 6.56 -13.88
C ASP A 77 1.78 6.19 -14.32
N ASP A 78 1.59 5.10 -15.07
CA ASP A 78 0.28 4.75 -15.63
C ASP A 78 -0.52 3.78 -14.74
N TYR A 79 -1.75 4.14 -14.40
CA TYR A 79 -2.70 3.26 -13.71
C TYR A 79 -3.48 2.36 -14.68
N GLY A 80 -3.47 1.04 -14.45
CA GLY A 80 -4.33 0.11 -15.18
C GLY A 80 -5.81 0.25 -14.81
N LEU A 81 -6.10 0.40 -13.50
CA LEU A 81 -7.43 0.67 -12.96
C LEU A 81 -7.30 1.65 -11.78
N TRP A 82 -8.06 2.75 -11.80
CA TRP A 82 -8.15 3.69 -10.69
C TRP A 82 -9.61 3.88 -10.29
N GLY A 83 -9.89 3.79 -8.99
CA GLY A 83 -11.22 3.97 -8.41
C GLY A 83 -11.18 4.95 -7.24
N TYR A 84 -12.09 5.91 -7.24
CA TYR A 84 -12.28 6.88 -6.18
C TYR A 84 -13.77 6.98 -5.84
N ALA A 85 -14.10 7.03 -4.55
CA ALA A 85 -15.46 7.23 -4.08
C ALA A 85 -15.45 8.18 -2.87
N GLU A 86 -16.25 9.25 -2.94
CA GLU A 86 -16.47 10.17 -1.81
C GLU A 86 -17.31 9.52 -0.69
N GLY A 87 -18.10 8.49 -1.03
CA GLY A 87 -18.86 7.68 -0.09
C GLY A 87 -19.04 6.26 -0.60
N GLY A 88 -18.96 5.27 0.30
CA GLY A 88 -19.01 3.85 -0.04
C GLY A 88 -17.64 3.27 -0.42
N TYR A 89 -17.63 2.22 -1.24
CA TYR A 89 -16.40 1.54 -1.64
C TYR A 89 -15.86 2.09 -2.97
N GLY A 90 -14.60 2.54 -3.00
CA GLY A 90 -13.90 2.89 -4.26
C GLY A 90 -13.71 1.68 -5.18
N ALA A 91 -13.58 0.49 -4.59
CA ALA A 91 -13.69 -0.80 -5.25
C ALA A 91 -14.26 -1.83 -4.27
N GLN A 92 -15.21 -2.65 -4.71
CA GLN A 92 -15.71 -3.79 -3.96
C GLN A 92 -15.47 -5.06 -4.79
N ILE A 93 -14.61 -5.95 -4.28
CA ILE A 93 -14.24 -7.17 -4.98
C ILE A 93 -14.71 -8.37 -4.15
N THR A 94 -15.64 -9.13 -4.70
CA THR A 94 -16.22 -10.31 -4.05
C THR A 94 -16.08 -11.51 -4.96
N SER A 95 -15.66 -12.64 -4.41
CA SER A 95 -15.63 -13.91 -5.13
C SER A 95 -16.12 -15.03 -4.22
N ASN A 96 -17.02 -15.87 -4.72
CA ASN A 96 -17.60 -16.97 -3.95
C ASN A 96 -16.75 -18.25 -4.01
N ASN A 97 -16.05 -18.47 -5.13
CA ASN A 97 -15.40 -19.74 -5.44
C ASN A 97 -13.89 -19.62 -5.72
N TYR A 98 -13.36 -18.39 -5.77
CA TYR A 98 -11.98 -18.11 -6.12
C TYR A 98 -11.41 -16.98 -5.26
N ARG A 99 -10.12 -16.66 -5.44
CA ARG A 99 -9.51 -15.47 -4.84
C ARG A 99 -10.27 -14.24 -5.35
N GLY A 100 -10.68 -13.35 -4.43
CA GLY A 100 -11.31 -12.09 -4.79
C GLY A 100 -10.32 -11.18 -5.52
N MET A 101 -9.16 -10.96 -4.91
CA MET A 101 -8.05 -10.21 -5.49
C MET A 101 -6.83 -11.13 -5.61
N TYR A 102 -6.13 -11.03 -6.74
CA TYR A 102 -4.79 -11.55 -6.93
C TYR A 102 -3.92 -10.38 -7.38
N ALA A 103 -2.92 -10.05 -6.56
CA ALA A 103 -1.94 -9.03 -6.87
C ALA A 103 -0.57 -9.70 -6.85
N ASP A 104 0.25 -9.38 -7.83
CA ASP A 104 1.54 -10.00 -8.07
C ASP A 104 2.51 -8.97 -8.63
N GLY A 105 3.78 -9.06 -8.25
CA GLY A 105 4.86 -8.26 -8.80
C GLY A 105 5.59 -9.06 -9.88
N ASP A 106 6.04 -8.42 -10.95
CA ASP A 106 6.80 -9.13 -11.98
C ASP A 106 8.21 -9.47 -11.48
N TYR A 107 8.76 -10.62 -11.85
CA TYR A 107 10.12 -10.99 -11.51
C TYR A 107 11.01 -10.77 -12.74
N ASP A 108 11.83 -9.71 -12.72
CA ASP A 108 12.83 -9.54 -13.78
C ASP A 108 14.02 -10.48 -13.54
N ALA A 109 13.96 -11.63 -14.20
CA ALA A 109 15.01 -12.64 -14.16
C ALA A 109 16.36 -12.16 -14.73
N ALA A 110 16.37 -11.10 -15.56
CA ALA A 110 17.60 -10.52 -16.11
C ALA A 110 18.27 -9.55 -15.12
N ALA A 111 17.49 -8.86 -14.29
CA ALA A 111 18.00 -7.94 -13.26
C ALA A 111 18.38 -8.64 -11.94
N GLY A 112 17.93 -9.87 -11.72
CA GLY A 112 18.20 -10.61 -10.48
C GLY A 112 17.52 -10.01 -9.24
N SER A 113 16.54 -9.11 -9.45
CA SER A 113 15.71 -8.51 -8.41
C SER A 113 14.25 -8.83 -8.69
N GLY A 114 13.56 -9.44 -7.72
CA GLY A 114 12.11 -9.54 -7.78
C GLY A 114 11.48 -8.17 -7.58
N ILE A 115 10.50 -7.81 -8.42
CA ILE A 115 9.67 -6.64 -8.13
C ILE A 115 8.70 -7.07 -7.03
N TRP A 116 8.73 -6.36 -5.93
CA TRP A 116 7.85 -6.59 -4.79
C TRP A 116 6.50 -5.95 -5.10
N PHE A 117 5.40 -6.63 -4.79
CA PHE A 117 4.11 -5.96 -4.68
C PHE A 117 4.08 -5.21 -3.34
N ASP A 118 3.84 -3.90 -3.40
CA ASP A 118 3.54 -3.09 -2.22
C ASP A 118 2.10 -2.59 -2.31
N ALA A 119 1.42 -2.60 -1.16
CA ALA A 119 0.09 -2.05 -1.00
C ALA A 119 0.05 -1.17 0.24
N VAL A 120 -0.10 0.13 -0.01
CA VAL A 120 -0.30 1.12 1.05
C VAL A 120 -1.80 1.27 1.29
N PHE A 121 -2.21 1.00 2.53
CA PHE A 121 -3.58 1.22 2.98
C PHE A 121 -3.58 2.40 3.95
N ALA A 122 -3.82 3.60 3.41
CA ALA A 122 -3.91 4.83 4.18
C ALA A 122 -5.37 5.14 4.52
N GLY A 123 -5.65 5.43 5.79
CA GLY A 123 -6.99 5.82 6.25
C GLY A 123 -7.12 5.80 7.78
N ASP A 124 -8.19 6.41 8.28
CA ASP A 124 -8.47 6.47 9.72
C ASP A 124 -9.09 5.20 10.29
N VAL A 125 -9.62 4.33 9.41
CA VAL A 125 -10.31 3.09 9.77
C VAL A 125 -9.40 1.85 9.60
N GLY A 126 -8.23 2.02 8.99
CA GLY A 126 -7.24 0.95 8.79
C GLY A 126 -7.69 -0.14 7.81
N ILE A 127 -7.04 -1.30 7.87
CA ILE A 127 -7.42 -2.52 7.15
C ILE A 127 -8.12 -3.45 8.15
N ASP A 128 -9.34 -3.87 7.84
CA ASP A 128 -10.02 -4.93 8.58
C ASP A 128 -9.89 -6.26 7.82
N VAL A 129 -9.17 -7.21 8.41
CA VAL A 129 -9.03 -8.57 7.87
C VAL A 129 -9.91 -9.51 8.67
N ASN A 130 -11.11 -9.78 8.15
CA ASN A 130 -12.03 -10.75 8.74
C ASN A 130 -11.72 -12.17 8.26
N GLY A 131 -11.34 -13.06 9.18
CA GLY A 131 -11.09 -14.48 8.91
C GLY A 131 -9.72 -14.96 9.36
N ALA A 132 -9.23 -16.04 8.74
CA ALA A 132 -7.90 -16.57 9.02
C ALA A 132 -6.89 -15.99 8.02
N CYS A 133 -5.79 -15.41 8.52
CA CYS A 133 -4.63 -15.15 7.68
C CYS A 133 -3.64 -16.31 7.77
N THR A 134 -3.35 -16.95 6.63
CA THR A 134 -2.33 -18.00 6.54
C THR A 134 -1.00 -17.34 6.18
N GLY A 135 0.00 -17.49 7.05
CA GLY A 135 1.34 -16.91 6.85
C GLY A 135 1.48 -15.45 7.26
N CYS A 136 0.46 -14.83 7.86
CA CYS A 136 0.62 -13.50 8.43
C CYS A 136 1.61 -13.49 9.59
N VAL A 137 2.31 -12.38 9.68
CA VAL A 137 3.12 -12.01 10.83
C VAL A 137 2.42 -10.86 11.52
N VAL A 138 2.14 -11.00 12.82
CA VAL A 138 1.65 -9.90 13.65
C VAL A 138 2.86 -9.07 14.03
N ALA A 139 2.93 -7.87 13.46
CA ALA A 139 4.04 -6.95 13.66
C ALA A 139 3.54 -5.54 13.97
N SER A 140 4.35 -4.76 14.67
CA SER A 140 4.09 -3.34 14.95
C SER A 140 5.25 -2.48 14.50
N LEU A 141 4.92 -1.27 14.05
CA LEU A 141 5.89 -0.19 13.91
C LEU A 141 6.10 0.44 15.29
N VAL A 142 7.36 0.49 15.73
CA VAL A 142 7.79 1.03 17.03
C VAL A 142 9.01 1.93 16.83
N ARG A 143 9.45 2.60 17.90
CA ARG A 143 10.68 3.41 17.90
C ARG A 143 11.70 2.87 18.89
N ASN A 144 12.97 2.79 18.48
CA ASN A 144 14.07 2.47 19.38
C ASN A 144 14.34 3.70 20.25
N ASP A 145 14.03 3.64 21.54
CA ASP A 145 14.31 4.71 22.49
C ASP A 145 15.31 4.25 23.57
N GLY A 146 15.95 3.11 23.33
CA GLY A 146 17.05 2.60 24.16
C GLY A 146 18.36 3.34 23.88
N ALA A 147 19.36 3.09 24.73
CA ALA A 147 20.69 3.70 24.58
C ALA A 147 21.56 3.06 23.49
N LEU A 148 21.16 1.88 23.00
CA LEU A 148 21.95 1.07 22.07
C LEU A 148 21.25 0.94 20.72
N ALA A 149 22.06 0.80 19.67
CA ALA A 149 21.53 0.39 18.38
C ALA A 149 21.00 -1.05 18.46
N LEU A 150 19.89 -1.31 17.76
CA LEU A 150 19.28 -2.62 17.63
C LEU A 150 19.63 -3.23 16.28
N GLU A 151 19.73 -4.56 16.22
CA GLU A 151 19.87 -5.28 14.95
C GLU A 151 18.64 -6.14 14.68
N PRO A 152 18.32 -6.45 13.40
CA PRO A 152 17.38 -7.52 13.07
C PRO A 152 17.67 -8.77 13.89
N GLY A 153 16.65 -9.41 14.45
CA GLY A 153 16.77 -10.57 15.32
C GLY A 153 16.97 -10.27 16.80
N ASP A 154 17.29 -9.04 17.20
CA ASP A 154 17.36 -8.67 18.61
C ASP A 154 15.99 -8.82 19.29
N LEU A 155 16.01 -9.29 20.53
CA LEU A 155 14.86 -9.27 21.43
C LEU A 155 14.70 -7.87 22.03
N VAL A 156 13.46 -7.39 22.09
CA VAL A 156 13.15 -6.06 22.60
C VAL A 156 12.07 -6.06 23.68
N ALA A 157 12.23 -5.15 24.64
CA ALA A 157 11.23 -4.84 25.66
C ALA A 157 10.57 -3.48 25.41
N VAL A 158 9.36 -3.31 25.94
CA VAL A 158 8.68 -2.01 25.96
C VAL A 158 9.43 -1.06 26.91
N ASN A 159 9.79 0.11 26.40
CA ASN A 159 10.35 1.22 27.19
C ASN A 159 9.31 2.32 27.48
N GLY A 160 8.18 2.31 26.78
CA GLY A 160 7.07 3.23 27.05
C GLY A 160 6.28 3.61 25.81
N ILE A 161 5.76 4.84 25.83
CA ILE A 161 4.98 5.44 24.76
C ILE A 161 5.55 6.84 24.49
N SER A 162 5.94 7.12 23.25
CA SER A 162 6.33 8.45 22.80
C SER A 162 5.14 9.18 22.19
N ALA A 163 5.18 10.51 22.27
CA ALA A 163 4.35 11.35 21.42
C ALA A 163 4.70 11.08 19.94
N ASN A 164 3.62 10.91 19.17
CA ASN A 164 3.38 10.74 17.74
C ASN A 164 4.55 10.76 16.73
N LEU A 165 4.41 9.95 15.68
CA LEU A 165 5.25 9.93 14.47
C LEU A 165 5.41 11.31 13.82
N ASP A 166 4.30 12.05 13.72
CA ASP A 166 4.25 13.36 13.09
C ASP A 166 3.69 14.44 14.04
N PRO A 167 4.13 15.70 13.88
CA PRO A 167 3.48 16.87 14.49
C PRO A 167 2.06 17.04 13.93
N GLY A 168 1.10 16.24 14.40
CA GLY A 168 -0.30 16.28 13.97
C GLY A 168 -1.04 14.95 14.07
N SER A 169 -0.34 13.82 13.98
CA SER A 169 -0.92 12.52 14.29
C SER A 169 -1.29 12.49 15.77
N ALA A 170 -2.43 11.91 16.16
CA ALA A 170 -2.79 11.69 17.57
C ALA A 170 -2.50 10.24 18.03
N ARG A 171 -1.78 9.46 17.20
CA ARG A 171 -1.59 8.03 17.43
C ARG A 171 -0.34 7.82 18.30
N PRO A 172 -0.48 7.32 19.54
CA PRO A 172 0.65 7.05 20.41
C PRO A 172 1.59 6.02 19.78
N MET A 173 2.90 6.24 19.90
CA MET A 173 3.92 5.32 19.39
C MET A 173 4.52 4.53 20.55
N MET A 174 4.54 3.21 20.44
CA MET A 174 5.27 2.37 21.39
C MET A 174 6.77 2.58 21.21
N THR A 175 7.49 2.79 22.31
CA THR A 175 8.95 2.80 22.32
C THR A 175 9.48 1.50 22.88
N VAL A 176 10.60 1.05 22.32
CA VAL A 176 11.25 -0.18 22.71
C VAL A 176 12.73 0.05 22.96
N GLU A 177 13.33 -0.89 23.68
CA GLU A 177 14.77 -0.97 23.86
C GLU A 177 15.22 -2.44 23.81
N ARG A 178 16.54 -2.65 23.76
CA ARG A 178 17.12 -3.99 23.80
C ARG A 178 16.71 -4.69 25.10
N TYR A 179 16.22 -5.92 25.00
CA TYR A 179 15.84 -6.70 26.17
C TYR A 179 17.07 -7.10 27.00
N THR A 180 17.12 -6.68 28.26
CA THR A 180 18.23 -7.01 29.18
C THR A 180 17.86 -8.05 30.25
N GLY A 181 16.68 -8.67 30.14
CA GLY A 181 16.13 -9.59 31.15
C GLY A 181 14.98 -8.99 31.95
N GLY A 182 14.13 -9.85 32.53
CA GLY A 182 12.97 -9.45 33.33
C GLY A 182 11.63 -9.54 32.57
N GLU A 183 10.67 -8.70 32.95
CA GLU A 183 9.36 -8.62 32.29
C GLU A 183 9.39 -7.67 31.09
N GLY A 184 8.32 -7.65 30.29
CA GLY A 184 8.11 -6.61 29.27
C GLY A 184 8.70 -6.88 27.88
N LEU A 185 9.25 -8.07 27.62
CA LEU A 185 9.56 -8.52 26.25
C LEU A 185 8.29 -8.44 25.40
N ILE A 186 8.41 -7.84 24.21
CA ILE A 186 7.26 -7.59 23.35
C ILE A 186 7.45 -8.09 21.91
N GLY A 187 8.69 -8.31 21.47
CA GLY A 187 8.92 -8.69 20.09
C GLY A 187 10.37 -9.04 19.76
N VAL A 188 10.54 -9.39 18.49
CA VAL A 188 11.84 -9.55 17.82
C VAL A 188 11.95 -8.48 16.74
N VAL A 189 13.09 -7.80 16.65
CA VAL A 189 13.35 -6.81 15.59
C VAL A 189 13.34 -7.49 14.23
N PHE A 190 12.52 -7.00 13.30
CA PHE A 190 12.50 -7.50 11.93
C PHE A 190 13.45 -6.71 11.04
N LYS A 191 13.19 -5.41 10.91
CA LYS A 191 13.92 -4.47 10.04
C LYS A 191 13.79 -3.05 10.60
N GLY A 192 14.73 -2.19 10.20
CA GLY A 192 14.54 -0.75 10.37
C GLY A 192 13.45 -0.24 9.45
N TYR A 193 12.83 0.86 9.82
CA TYR A 193 11.84 1.56 9.00
C TYR A 193 12.29 3.00 8.79
N VAL A 194 12.30 3.44 7.54
CA VAL A 194 12.56 4.83 7.18
C VAL A 194 11.27 5.40 6.65
N SER A 195 10.79 6.46 7.30
CA SER A 195 9.83 7.36 6.66
C SER A 195 10.62 8.40 5.88
N GLU A 196 10.46 8.39 4.57
CA GLU A 196 10.90 9.47 3.71
C GLU A 196 9.68 10.34 3.39
N LEU A 197 9.79 11.63 3.68
CA LEU A 197 8.93 12.62 3.07
C LEU A 197 9.31 12.69 1.60
N VAL A 198 8.53 12.03 0.74
CA VAL A 198 8.75 12.11 -0.70
C VAL A 198 8.27 13.49 -1.15
N GLU A 199 9.09 14.09 -2.00
CA GLU A 199 8.93 15.43 -2.56
C GLU A 199 7.49 15.79 -2.90
N PHE A 200 7.19 17.06 -2.68
CA PHE A 200 5.95 17.71 -3.07
C PHE A 200 5.68 17.50 -4.57
N GLU A 201 4.75 16.59 -4.89
CA GLU A 201 4.24 16.49 -6.24
C GLU A 201 3.28 17.67 -6.46
N VAL A 202 3.79 18.73 -7.08
CA VAL A 202 2.95 19.81 -7.59
C VAL A 202 2.22 19.24 -8.79
N GLN A 203 0.98 18.77 -8.59
CA GLN A 203 0.12 18.40 -9.72
C GLN A 203 -0.02 19.64 -10.62
N PRO A 204 0.46 19.60 -11.88
CA PRO A 204 0.31 20.74 -12.76
C PRO A 204 -1.18 20.99 -12.95
N ALA A 205 -1.58 22.23 -12.66
CA ALA A 205 -2.95 22.74 -12.69
C ALA A 205 -3.55 22.74 -14.11
N ALA A 206 -3.66 21.58 -14.76
CA ALA A 206 -4.29 21.44 -16.05
C ALA A 206 -5.82 21.61 -15.89
N GLY A 207 -6.28 22.85 -15.90
CA GLY A 207 -7.70 23.22 -15.87
C GLY A 207 -8.22 23.87 -14.58
N LEU A 208 -7.35 24.28 -13.64
CA LEU A 208 -7.81 25.08 -12.50
C LEU A 208 -8.13 26.52 -12.95
N PRO A 209 -9.19 27.15 -12.40
CA PRO A 209 -9.49 28.57 -12.64
C PRO A 209 -8.31 29.47 -12.31
N GLU A 210 -8.18 30.57 -13.06
CA GLU A 210 -7.14 31.59 -12.82
C GLU A 210 -7.25 32.11 -11.36
N GLY A 211 -6.24 31.80 -10.54
CA GLY A 211 -6.17 32.21 -9.13
C GLY A 211 -6.18 31.07 -8.09
N GLU A 212 -6.40 29.82 -8.48
CA GLU A 212 -6.28 28.68 -7.57
C GLU A 212 -4.84 28.17 -7.45
N VAL A 213 -4.40 27.93 -6.21
CA VAL A 213 -3.07 27.39 -5.89
C VAL A 213 -3.12 25.87 -6.10
N PRO A 214 -2.16 25.27 -6.81
CA PRO A 214 -2.11 23.82 -6.96
C PRO A 214 -2.08 23.14 -5.60
N GLU A 215 -2.87 22.07 -5.46
CA GLU A 215 -2.89 21.25 -4.26
C GLU A 215 -1.51 20.61 -4.09
N ILE A 216 -0.80 20.99 -3.02
CA ILE A 216 0.45 20.34 -2.64
C ILE A 216 0.05 19.10 -1.84
N ARG A 217 0.23 17.92 -2.43
CA ARG A 217 0.06 16.66 -1.70
C ARG A 217 1.41 16.20 -1.20
N GLU A 218 1.56 16.16 0.11
CA GLU A 218 2.68 15.48 0.76
C GLU A 218 2.45 13.98 0.65
N ARG A 219 3.39 13.27 0.03
CA ARG A 219 3.35 11.81 -0.03
C ARG A 219 4.43 11.29 0.90
N GLU A 220 4.02 10.80 2.06
CA GLU A 220 4.92 10.03 2.90
C GLU A 220 5.10 8.65 2.27
N SER A 221 6.34 8.27 1.99
CA SER A 221 6.65 6.88 1.61
C SER A 221 7.53 6.28 2.68
N GLY A 222 7.11 5.16 3.22
CA GLY A 222 7.91 4.40 4.15
C GLY A 222 8.47 3.16 3.49
N HIS A 223 9.74 2.87 3.72
CA HIS A 223 10.35 1.62 3.28
C HIS A 223 11.13 0.95 4.41
N VAL A 224 11.26 -0.37 4.33
CA VAL A 224 12.10 -1.13 5.25
C VAL A 224 13.56 -1.02 4.86
N ARG A 225 14.46 -0.99 5.85
CA ARG A 225 15.90 -0.98 5.63
C ARG A 225 16.61 -2.08 6.41
N ASP A 226 17.74 -2.48 5.86
CA ASP A 226 18.68 -3.41 6.50
C ASP A 226 19.66 -2.69 7.43
N GLY A 227 20.30 -3.47 8.30
CA GLY A 227 21.38 -3.01 9.18
C GLY A 227 20.91 -2.54 10.56
N ALA A 228 21.86 -1.93 11.29
CA ALA A 228 21.65 -1.47 12.65
C ALA A 228 20.67 -0.28 12.70
N ILE A 229 19.82 -0.26 13.72
CA ILE A 229 18.75 0.71 13.96
C ILE A 229 19.17 1.57 15.15
N ALA A 230 19.53 2.82 14.90
CA ALA A 230 20.06 3.70 15.94
C ALA A 230 18.95 4.12 16.94
N PRO A 231 19.33 4.58 18.14
CA PRO A 231 18.40 5.27 19.02
C PRO A 231 17.70 6.43 18.30
N GLY A 232 16.39 6.53 18.45
CA GLY A 232 15.52 7.48 17.77
C GLY A 232 14.87 6.94 16.49
N ASP A 233 15.44 5.90 15.87
CA ASP A 233 14.93 5.36 14.61
C ASP A 233 13.69 4.48 14.80
N TYR A 234 12.89 4.38 13.73
CA TYR A 234 11.75 3.48 13.67
C TYR A 234 12.17 2.08 13.22
N LEU A 235 11.41 1.09 13.67
CA LEU A 235 11.61 -0.32 13.34
C LEU A 235 10.30 -1.09 13.38
N ILE A 236 10.29 -2.22 12.67
CA ILE A 236 9.21 -3.19 12.73
C ILE A 236 9.63 -4.29 13.69
N ILE A 237 8.75 -4.65 14.62
CA ILE A 237 8.93 -5.79 15.53
C ILE A 237 7.88 -6.86 15.25
N VAL A 238 8.27 -8.13 15.35
CA VAL A 238 7.38 -9.28 15.24
C VAL A 238 6.95 -9.74 16.62
N HIS A 239 5.64 -9.77 16.87
CA HIS A 239 5.03 -10.32 18.08
C HIS A 239 4.72 -11.80 17.91
N GLN A 240 4.23 -12.18 16.72
CA GLN A 240 3.84 -13.54 16.39
C GLN A 240 4.05 -13.81 14.90
N GLY A 241 4.64 -14.95 14.54
CA GLY A 241 4.89 -15.34 13.17
C GLY A 241 6.35 -15.73 12.92
N MET A 242 6.76 -15.85 11.66
CA MET A 242 8.15 -16.19 11.33
C MET A 242 9.06 -14.97 11.41
N ALA A 243 10.15 -15.08 12.17
CA ALA A 243 11.20 -14.07 12.24
C ALA A 243 12.57 -14.73 12.35
N GLU A 244 13.61 -14.04 11.88
CA GLU A 244 14.98 -14.41 12.20
C GLU A 244 15.29 -13.89 13.61
N VAL A 245 15.85 -14.73 14.48
CA VAL A 245 16.11 -14.43 15.90
C VAL A 245 17.60 -14.58 16.16
N HIS A 246 18.18 -13.60 16.86
CA HIS A 246 19.53 -13.72 17.41
C HIS A 246 19.52 -14.71 18.58
N VAL A 247 20.43 -15.67 18.54
CA VAL A 247 20.62 -16.69 19.57
C VAL A 247 22.03 -16.62 20.13
N ASP A 248 22.17 -16.91 21.42
CA ASP A 248 23.50 -16.97 22.04
C ASP A 248 24.34 -18.08 21.41
N GLY A 249 25.46 -17.69 20.79
CA GLY A 249 26.41 -18.61 20.19
C GLY A 249 27.36 -19.27 21.18
N SER A 250 27.34 -18.88 22.47
CA SER A 250 28.21 -19.44 23.50
C SER A 250 27.71 -20.79 24.05
N GLY A 251 26.42 -21.09 23.86
CA GLY A 251 25.75 -22.26 24.37
C GLY A 251 25.71 -23.47 23.43
N GLU A 252 24.78 -24.39 23.71
CA GLU A 252 24.48 -25.51 22.82
C GLU A 252 23.94 -24.99 21.48
N ARG A 253 24.36 -25.62 20.39
CA ARG A 253 23.88 -25.25 19.05
C ARG A 253 22.36 -25.40 18.99
N VAL A 254 21.66 -24.33 18.64
CA VAL A 254 20.21 -24.35 18.44
C VAL A 254 19.88 -25.27 17.26
N GLY A 255 19.07 -26.29 17.51
CA GLY A 255 18.54 -27.20 16.50
C GLY A 255 17.12 -26.84 16.09
N ALA A 256 16.70 -27.36 14.94
CA ALA A 256 15.30 -27.26 14.52
C ALA A 256 14.37 -27.92 15.56
N GLY A 257 13.29 -27.23 15.92
CA GLY A 257 12.32 -27.67 16.92
C GLY A 257 12.66 -27.25 18.37
N SER A 258 13.86 -26.74 18.63
CA SER A 258 14.26 -26.26 19.95
C SER A 258 13.34 -25.13 20.43
N THR A 259 12.98 -25.18 21.71
CA THR A 259 12.27 -24.07 22.37
C THR A 259 13.24 -22.92 22.60
N LEU A 260 12.84 -21.72 22.20
CA LEU A 260 13.59 -20.50 22.44
C LEU A 260 12.99 -19.75 23.62
N VAL A 261 13.83 -19.33 24.55
CA VAL A 261 13.50 -18.49 25.70
C VAL A 261 14.33 -17.21 25.67
N ALA A 262 13.83 -16.15 26.30
CA ALA A 262 14.52 -14.88 26.34
C ALA A 262 15.81 -14.98 27.17
N GLY A 263 16.94 -14.59 26.57
CA GLY A 263 18.21 -14.41 27.26
C GLY A 263 18.42 -12.97 27.71
N THR A 264 19.66 -12.60 27.99
CA THR A 264 20.05 -11.20 28.22
C THR A 264 20.59 -10.58 26.93
N ASP A 265 20.82 -9.27 26.93
CA ASP A 265 21.47 -8.54 25.84
C ASP A 265 20.81 -8.72 24.46
N GLY A 266 19.49 -8.89 24.42
CA GLY A 266 18.74 -8.99 23.19
C GLY A 266 18.88 -10.32 22.45
N VAL A 267 19.43 -11.37 23.06
CA VAL A 267 19.56 -12.69 22.42
C VAL A 267 18.63 -13.72 23.04
N ALA A 268 18.22 -14.71 22.25
CA ALA A 268 17.48 -15.87 22.71
C ALA A 268 18.42 -17.03 23.11
N LEU A 269 17.95 -17.87 24.03
CA LEU A 269 18.63 -19.08 24.48
C LEU A 269 17.77 -20.31 24.17
N THR A 270 18.38 -21.48 24.09
CA THR A 270 17.63 -22.74 24.14
C THR A 270 17.28 -23.06 25.58
N GLY A 271 16.00 -23.31 25.87
CA GLY A 271 15.58 -23.64 27.23
C GLY A 271 14.10 -23.96 27.35
N THR A 272 13.73 -24.49 28.51
CA THR A 272 12.34 -24.73 28.90
C THR A 272 11.89 -23.83 30.06
N GLU A 273 12.83 -23.10 30.66
CA GLU A 273 12.59 -22.18 31.76
C GLU A 273 12.80 -20.74 31.28
N GLY A 274 11.98 -19.81 31.79
CA GLY A 274 12.00 -18.40 31.40
C GLY A 274 10.88 -18.02 30.42
N LEU A 275 10.95 -16.78 29.95
CA LEU A 275 9.94 -16.22 29.07
C LEU A 275 10.09 -16.81 27.67
N ARG A 276 9.06 -17.50 27.18
CA ARG A 276 9.12 -18.21 25.91
C ARG A 276 8.99 -17.23 24.73
N ILE A 277 9.91 -17.36 23.79
CA ILE A 277 9.94 -16.59 22.53
C ILE A 277 9.19 -17.34 21.43
N GLY A 278 9.44 -18.66 21.34
CA GLY A 278 8.96 -19.44 20.20
C GLY A 278 9.62 -20.80 20.05
N ARG A 279 9.70 -21.27 18.80
CA ARG A 279 10.47 -22.47 18.42
C ARG A 279 11.34 -22.19 17.19
N ALA A 280 12.56 -22.68 17.21
CA ALA A 280 13.43 -22.68 16.04
C ALA A 280 12.86 -23.58 14.93
N LEU A 281 12.88 -23.09 13.70
CA LEU A 281 12.44 -23.80 12.49
C LEU A 281 13.61 -24.43 11.75
N GLU A 282 14.83 -23.95 12.01
CA GLU A 282 16.08 -24.48 11.46
C GLU A 282 17.15 -24.55 12.54
N SER A 283 18.34 -25.05 12.18
CA SER A 283 19.50 -24.99 13.08
C SER A 283 20.16 -23.63 12.99
N SER A 284 20.77 -23.15 14.09
CA SER A 284 21.48 -21.87 14.07
C SER A 284 22.60 -21.87 13.01
N ARG A 285 22.71 -20.72 12.36
CA ARG A 285 23.74 -20.41 11.37
C ARG A 285 25.02 -19.93 12.07
N GLY A 286 26.10 -19.79 11.30
CA GLY A 286 27.41 -19.38 11.82
C GLY A 286 27.47 -17.93 12.33
N ASP A 287 26.45 -17.13 12.05
CA ASP A 287 26.28 -15.74 12.48
C ASP A 287 25.45 -15.60 13.78
N GLY A 288 25.07 -16.72 14.42
CA GLY A 288 24.26 -16.69 15.63
C GLY A 288 22.78 -16.37 15.38
N ARG A 289 22.28 -16.58 14.16
CA ARG A 289 20.86 -16.38 13.82
C ARG A 289 20.14 -17.69 13.53
N VAL A 290 18.82 -17.69 13.72
CA VAL A 290 17.95 -18.82 13.40
C VAL A 290 16.57 -18.32 12.94
N TRP A 291 15.99 -18.92 11.90
CA TRP A 291 14.55 -18.76 11.65
C TRP A 291 13.74 -19.42 12.77
N ALA A 292 12.80 -18.69 13.36
CA ALA A 292 11.91 -19.19 14.39
C ALA A 292 10.46 -18.80 14.11
N PHE A 293 9.54 -19.63 14.61
CA PHE A 293 8.16 -19.21 14.79
C PHE A 293 8.03 -18.56 16.17
N VAL A 294 7.94 -17.24 16.16
CA VAL A 294 7.76 -16.37 17.33
C VAL A 294 6.29 -16.44 17.77
N ASP A 295 6.07 -16.61 19.07
CA ASP A 295 4.77 -16.62 19.73
C ASP A 295 5.01 -16.17 21.18
N ILE A 296 5.22 -14.86 21.35
CA ILE A 296 5.50 -14.26 22.67
C ILE A 296 4.18 -14.12 23.41
N ARG A 297 4.08 -14.77 24.58
CA ARG A 297 2.89 -14.76 25.46
C ARG A 297 3.30 -14.67 26.92
#